data_AF-A0A7C4QKN6-F1
#
_entry.id   AF-A0A7C4QKN6-F1
#
_cell.length_a   1.000
_cell.length_b   1.000
_cell.length_c   1.000
_cell.angle_alpha   90.00
_cell.angle_beta   90.00
_cell.angle_gamma   90.00
#
_symmetry.space_group_name_H-M   'P 1'
#
loop_
_entity.id
_entity.type
_entity.pdbx_description
1 polymer ?
#
loop_
_entity_poly.entity_id
_entity_poly.type
_entity_poly.pdbx_seq_one_letter_code
_entity_poly.pdbx_strand_id
1 'polypeptide(L)'
;MVQVAEYVVEEFVKIVAVCGDDGTAEIVGDLPALPYCFPKSECLHVGNVEVCWSEWLRLSDFLLRVEGSMVEGFLKAISFHIKGIKCEEVSGDIYYVVRDHILKECSEDNSS
;
A
#
# COMPACT_ATOMS: atom_id res chain seq x y z
N MET A 1 -15.30 -11.61 15.38
CA MET A 1 -14.04 -12.17 15.98
C MET A 1 -12.97 -11.92 14.95
N VAL A 2 -11.97 -11.09 15.24
CA VAL A 2 -11.03 -10.62 14.21
C VAL A 2 -10.02 -11.72 13.88
N GLN A 3 -9.97 -12.14 12.62
CA GLN A 3 -8.97 -13.07 12.11
C GLN A 3 -7.86 -12.26 11.43
N VAL A 4 -6.62 -12.50 11.85
CA VAL A 4 -5.41 -11.90 11.26
C VAL A 4 -4.68 -12.97 10.48
N ALA A 5 -4.39 -12.70 9.20
CA ALA A 5 -3.54 -13.53 8.35
C ALA A 5 -2.26 -12.77 8.03
N GLU A 6 -1.10 -13.41 8.22
CA GLU A 6 0.22 -12.86 7.91
C GLU A 6 0.84 -13.60 6.73
N TYR A 7 1.34 -12.85 5.76
CA TYR A 7 2.06 -13.37 4.60
C TYR A 7 3.45 -12.74 4.55
N VAL A 8 4.48 -13.59 4.46
CA VAL A 8 5.87 -13.16 4.23
C VAL A 8 6.20 -13.39 2.76
N VAL A 9 6.44 -12.30 2.04
CA VAL A 9 6.80 -12.29 0.62
C VAL A 9 8.30 -12.01 0.50
N GLU A 10 9.01 -12.78 -0.33
CA GLU A 10 10.45 -12.59 -0.60
C GLU A 10 11.32 -12.56 0.67
N GLU A 11 10.99 -13.38 1.68
CA GLU A 11 11.69 -13.55 2.97
C GLU A 11 11.73 -12.32 3.91
N PHE A 12 11.33 -11.12 3.45
CA PHE A 12 11.45 -9.87 4.22
C PHE A 12 10.22 -8.95 4.17
N VAL A 13 9.30 -9.12 3.22
CA VAL A 13 8.13 -8.24 3.09
C VAL A 13 6.93 -8.82 3.82
N LYS A 14 6.35 -8.05 4.75
CA LYS A 14 5.16 -8.44 5.50
C LYS A 14 3.91 -7.83 4.86
N ILE A 15 2.91 -8.69 4.62
CA ILE A 15 1.55 -8.28 4.27
C ILE A 15 0.62 -8.80 5.35
N VAL A 16 -0.20 -7.91 5.89
CA VAL A 16 -1.19 -8.21 6.93
C VAL A 16 -2.56 -8.00 6.34
N ALA A 17 -3.39 -9.02 6.40
CA ALA A 17 -4.81 -8.94 6.08
C ALA A 17 -5.63 -9.11 7.36
N VAL A 18 -6.54 -8.18 7.59
CA VAL A 18 -7.48 -8.20 8.71
C VAL A 18 -8.88 -8.35 8.16
N CYS A 19 -9.53 -9.45 8.52
CA CYS A 19 -10.89 -9.76 8.07
C CYS A 19 -11.93 -9.18 9.02
N GLY A 20 -12.79 -8.33 8.48
CA GLY A 20 -13.96 -7.77 9.16
C GLY A 20 -15.13 -8.75 9.23
N ASP A 21 -16.08 -8.46 10.11
CA ASP A 21 -17.29 -9.27 10.26
C ASP A 21 -18.21 -9.20 9.01
N ASP A 22 -17.99 -8.24 8.10
CA ASP A 22 -18.67 -8.10 6.81
C ASP A 22 -18.10 -8.99 5.70
N GLY A 23 -17.07 -9.79 6.01
CA GLY A 23 -16.41 -10.68 5.07
C GLY A 23 -15.41 -9.99 4.12
N THR A 24 -15.13 -8.69 4.34
CA THR A 24 -14.11 -7.96 3.59
C THR A 24 -12.82 -7.80 4.40
N ALA A 25 -11.70 -7.74 3.68
CA ALA A 25 -10.38 -7.58 4.24
C ALA A 25 -9.88 -6.14 4.10
N GLU A 26 -9.29 -5.65 5.19
CA GLU A 26 -8.38 -4.50 5.18
C GLU A 26 -6.95 -5.06 5.13
N ILE A 27 -6.19 -4.69 4.11
CA ILE A 27 -4.85 -5.25 3.86
C ILE A 27 -3.84 -4.13 3.91
N VAL A 28 -2.76 -4.32 4.65
CA VAL A 28 -1.60 -3.41 4.68
C VAL A 28 -0.34 -4.17 4.37
N GLY A 29 0.58 -3.55 3.63
CA GLY A 29 1.86 -4.15 3.30
C GLY A 29 2.93 -3.14 2.95
N ASP A 30 4.18 -3.55 3.10
CA ASP A 30 5.34 -2.74 2.78
C ASP A 30 5.84 -3.04 1.35
N LEU A 31 6.33 -2.02 0.67
CA LEU A 31 6.92 -2.09 -0.67
C LEU A 31 8.28 -1.39 -0.66
N PRO A 32 9.34 -2.10 -0.23
CA PRO A 32 10.67 -1.52 -0.18
C PRO A 32 11.18 -1.15 -1.59
N ALA A 33 11.96 -0.08 -1.67
CA ALA A 33 12.66 0.37 -2.89
C ALA A 33 11.77 0.78 -4.09
N LEU A 34 10.50 1.15 -3.85
CA LEU A 34 9.65 1.76 -4.88
C LEU A 34 9.68 3.30 -4.85
N PRO A 35 9.45 3.97 -6.00
CA PRO A 35 9.26 5.42 -6.08
C PRO A 35 7.85 5.82 -5.64
N TYR A 36 7.71 7.04 -5.11
CA TYR A 36 6.41 7.64 -4.77
C TYR A 36 6.13 8.82 -5.72
N CYS A 37 5.11 8.69 -6.57
CA CYS A 37 4.69 9.72 -7.53
C CYS A 37 3.24 10.20 -7.31
N PHE A 38 2.54 9.64 -6.33
CA PHE A 38 1.11 9.90 -6.16
C PHE A 38 0.85 11.29 -5.56
N PRO A 39 -0.19 12.01 -6.00
CA PRO A 39 -0.63 13.22 -5.31
C PRO A 39 -0.92 12.95 -3.83
N LYS A 40 -0.33 13.76 -2.95
CA LYS A 40 -0.50 13.65 -1.49
C LYS A 40 -1.88 14.21 -1.09
N SER A 41 -2.71 13.41 -0.43
CA SER A 41 -4.04 13.81 0.10
C SER A 41 -3.96 14.25 1.56
N GLU A 42 -3.31 13.45 2.38
CA GLU A 42 -3.15 13.65 3.82
C GLU A 42 -1.67 13.44 4.16
N CYS A 43 -1.14 14.23 5.09
CA CYS A 43 0.23 14.06 5.58
C CYS A 43 0.31 14.29 7.09
N LEU A 44 0.95 13.36 7.79
CA LEU A 44 1.26 13.45 9.21
C LEU A 44 2.74 13.83 9.36
N HIS A 45 3.01 14.86 10.16
CA HIS A 45 4.36 15.35 10.41
C HIS A 45 4.72 15.19 11.88
N VAL A 46 5.87 14.57 12.15
CA VAL A 46 6.45 14.44 13.49
C VAL A 46 7.95 14.76 13.41
N GLY A 47 8.32 15.98 13.76
CA GLY A 47 9.69 16.46 13.63
C GLY A 47 10.15 16.46 12.17
N ASN A 48 11.23 15.74 11.86
CA ASN A 48 11.77 15.60 10.51
C ASN A 48 11.20 14.40 9.74
N VAL A 49 10.17 13.74 10.29
CA VAL A 49 9.49 12.60 9.67
C VAL A 49 8.14 13.05 9.13
N GLU A 50 7.85 12.68 7.89
CA GLU A 50 6.55 12.89 7.25
C GLU A 50 6.05 11.53 6.74
N VAL A 51 4.78 11.21 7.02
CA VAL A 51 4.07 10.12 6.34
C VAL A 51 2.95 10.76 5.55
N CYS A 52 2.92 10.54 4.24
CA CYS A 52 1.86 11.01 3.38
C CYS A 52 1.12 9.86 2.74
N TRP A 53 -0.16 10.06 2.52
CA TRP A 53 -1.02 9.13 1.83
C TRP A 53 -1.49 9.70 0.50
N SER A 54 -1.68 8.83 -0.49
CA SER A 54 -2.41 9.16 -1.70
C SER A 54 -3.90 9.30 -1.42
N GLU A 55 -4.67 9.78 -2.39
CA GLU A 55 -6.11 9.51 -2.43
C GLU A 55 -6.39 7.99 -2.53
N TRP A 56 -7.62 7.57 -2.24
CA TRP A 56 -8.06 6.20 -2.53
C TRP A 56 -8.22 6.01 -4.04
N LEU A 57 -7.38 5.15 -4.61
CA LEU A 57 -7.39 4.76 -6.02
C LEU A 57 -8.28 3.53 -6.19
N ARG A 58 -9.23 3.56 -7.13
CA ARG A 58 -10.04 2.39 -7.47
C ARG A 58 -9.31 1.51 -8.48
N LEU A 59 -8.91 0.32 -8.05
CA LEU A 59 -8.32 -0.72 -8.90
C LEU A 59 -9.33 -1.85 -9.04
N SER A 60 -10.04 -1.92 -10.16
CA SER A 60 -11.06 -2.93 -10.49
C SER A 60 -11.97 -3.29 -9.30
N ASP A 61 -11.54 -4.29 -8.52
CA ASP A 61 -12.29 -4.93 -7.45
C ASP A 61 -12.02 -4.33 -6.06
N PHE A 62 -10.99 -3.51 -5.88
CA PHE A 62 -10.61 -2.95 -4.59
C PHE A 62 -10.21 -1.48 -4.63
N LEU A 63 -10.11 -0.87 -3.45
CA LEU A 63 -9.55 0.47 -3.24
C LEU A 63 -8.13 0.33 -2.72
N LEU A 64 -7.19 1.05 -3.32
CA LEU A 64 -5.78 1.13 -2.94
C LEU A 64 -5.46 2.54 -2.46
N ARG A 65 -4.73 2.64 -1.37
CA ARG A 65 -4.05 3.86 -0.93
C ARG A 65 -2.57 3.55 -0.83
N VAL A 66 -1.73 4.43 -1.35
CA VAL A 66 -0.27 4.31 -1.27
C VAL A 66 0.22 5.30 -0.21
N GLU A 67 1.14 4.87 0.63
CA GLU A 67 1.68 5.68 1.71
C GLU A 67 3.20 5.82 1.53
N GLY A 68 3.69 7.04 1.58
CA GLY A 68 5.11 7.36 1.49
C GLY A 68 5.63 7.87 2.82
N SER A 69 6.63 7.19 3.38
CA SER A 69 7.33 7.60 4.60
C SER A 69 8.65 8.30 4.25
N MET A 70 8.79 9.54 4.70
CA MET A 70 9.92 10.42 4.42
C MET A 70 10.64 10.80 5.72
N VAL A 71 11.98 10.82 5.67
CA VAL A 71 12.83 11.31 6.77
C VAL A 71 13.80 12.33 6.20
N GLU A 72 13.77 13.54 6.73
CA GLU A 72 14.59 14.68 6.26
C GLU A 72 14.38 14.97 4.75
N GLY A 73 13.16 14.78 4.26
CA GLY A 73 12.81 14.99 2.85
C GLY A 73 13.21 13.84 1.91
N PHE A 74 13.80 12.76 2.43
CA PHE A 74 14.13 11.57 1.64
C PHE A 74 13.13 10.45 1.87
N LEU A 75 12.61 9.89 0.78
CA LEU A 75 11.74 8.70 0.83
C LEU A 75 12.51 7.51 1.42
N LYS A 76 11.95 6.90 2.47
CA LYS A 76 12.52 5.74 3.17
C LYS A 76 11.74 4.47 2.95
N ALA A 77 10.42 4.56 2.88
CA ALA A 77 9.57 3.41 2.66
C ALA A 77 8.31 3.81 1.90
N ILE A 78 7.79 2.86 1.13
CA ILE A 78 6.44 2.89 0.63
C ILE A 78 5.69 1.74 1.29
N SER A 79 4.48 2.03 1.72
CA SER A 79 3.49 1.03 2.13
C SER A 79 2.24 1.20 1.28
N PHE A 80 1.37 0.21 1.35
CA PHE A 80 0.05 0.29 0.75
C PHE A 80 -1.01 -0.16 1.73
N HIS A 81 -2.22 0.30 1.47
CA HIS A 81 -3.42 -0.04 2.20
C HIS A 81 -4.53 -0.34 1.20
N ILE A 82 -5.12 -1.52 1.28
CA ILE A 82 -6.22 -1.97 0.44
C ILE A 82 -7.50 -2.20 1.24
N LYS A 83 -8.64 -1.86 0.63
CA LYS A 83 -10.00 -2.16 1.12
C LYS A 83 -10.86 -2.79 0.03
N GLY A 84 -11.82 -3.61 0.45
CA GLY A 84 -12.89 -4.14 -0.42
C GLY A 84 -12.61 -5.48 -1.08
N ILE A 85 -11.50 -6.15 -0.73
CA ILE A 85 -11.24 -7.54 -1.14
C ILE A 85 -12.03 -8.48 -0.22
N LYS A 86 -12.67 -9.53 -0.76
CA LYS A 86 -13.30 -10.53 0.12
C LYS A 86 -12.24 -11.35 0.84
N CYS A 87 -12.49 -11.72 2.08
CA CYS A 87 -11.56 -12.50 2.90
C CYS A 87 -11.11 -13.82 2.27
N GLU A 88 -12.00 -14.48 1.53
CA GLU A 88 -11.72 -15.72 0.79
C GLU A 88 -10.86 -15.53 -0.47
N GLU A 89 -10.72 -14.29 -0.93
CA GLU A 89 -9.97 -13.89 -2.13
C GLU A 89 -8.58 -13.30 -1.79
N VAL A 90 -8.22 -13.18 -0.51
CA VAL A 90 -6.92 -12.67 -0.07
C VAL A 90 -5.81 -13.62 -0.52
N SER A 91 -4.90 -13.11 -1.35
CA SER A 91 -3.70 -13.82 -1.83
C SER A 91 -2.45 -12.96 -1.65
N GLY A 92 -1.30 -13.61 -1.46
CA GLY A 92 0.01 -12.94 -1.49
C GLY A 92 0.32 -12.27 -2.84
N ASP A 93 -0.35 -12.68 -3.92
CA ASP A 93 -0.21 -12.07 -5.25
C ASP A 93 -0.58 -10.58 -5.27
N ILE A 94 -1.36 -10.11 -4.28
CA ILE A 94 -1.71 -8.70 -4.15
C ILE A 94 -0.47 -7.81 -4.08
N TYR A 95 0.63 -8.33 -3.52
CA TYR A 95 1.92 -7.66 -3.51
C TYR A 95 2.36 -7.24 -4.92
N TYR A 96 2.36 -8.21 -5.84
CA TYR A 96 2.83 -8.02 -7.21
C TYR A 96 1.89 -7.10 -7.97
N VAL A 97 0.57 -7.22 -7.77
CA VAL A 97 -0.42 -6.32 -8.38
C VAL A 97 -0.18 -4.86 -7.98
N VAL A 98 0.00 -4.59 -6.68
CA VAL A 98 0.24 -3.22 -6.20
C VAL A 98 1.60 -2.71 -6.66
N ARG A 99 2.66 -3.52 -6.52
CA ARG A 99 4.02 -3.17 -6.96
C ARG A 99 4.04 -2.76 -8.43
N ASP A 100 3.44 -3.59 -9.29
CA ASP A 100 3.46 -3.39 -10.73
C ASP A 100 2.60 -2.17 -11.12
N HIS A 101 1.48 -1.92 -10.41
CA HIS A 101 0.71 -0.70 -10.58
C HIS A 101 1.53 0.54 -10.23
N ILE A 102 2.19 0.57 -9.06
CA ILE A 102 3.02 1.72 -8.66
C ILE A 102 4.16 1.97 -9.64
N LEU A 103 4.87 0.92 -10.06
CA LEU A 103 5.95 1.05 -11.04
C LEU A 103 5.45 1.61 -12.37
N LYS A 104 4.28 1.17 -12.82
CA LYS A 104 3.66 1.67 -14.05
C LYS A 104 3.34 3.16 -13.93
N GLU A 105 2.55 3.56 -12.93
CA GLU A 105 2.13 4.95 -12.72
C GLU A 105 3.34 5.89 -12.62
N CYS A 106 4.33 5.52 -11.79
CA CYS A 106 5.51 6.35 -11.58
C CYS A 106 6.52 6.32 -12.74
N SER A 107 6.40 5.37 -13.67
CA SER A 107 7.19 5.36 -14.92
C SER A 107 6.56 6.25 -16.00
N GLU A 108 5.23 6.28 -16.08
CA GLU A 108 4.50 7.10 -17.05
C GLU A 108 4.63 8.61 -16.73
N ASP A 109 4.70 8.96 -15.44
CA ASP A 109 4.84 10.35 -14.97
C ASP A 109 6.21 10.99 -15.31
N ASN A 110 7.24 10.18 -15.64
CA ASN A 110 8.55 10.66 -16.09
C ASN A 110 8.60 11.00 -17.60
N SER A 111 7.46 10.93 -18.29
CA SER A 111 7.35 11.15 -19.74
C SER A 111 6.70 12.48 -20.13
N SER A 112 6.46 13.38 -19.16
CA SER A 112 5.78 14.68 -19.36
C SER A 112 6.71 15.88 -19.16
#